data_AF-A0A838R9Q8-F1
#
_entry.id   AF-A0A838R9Q8-F1
#
_cell.length_a   1.000
_cell.length_b   1.000
_cell.length_c   1.000
_cell.angle_alpha   90.00
_cell.angle_beta   90.00
_cell.angle_gamma   90.00
#
_symmetry.space_group_name_H-M   'P 1'
#
loop_
_entity.id
_entity.type
_entity.pdbx_description
1 polymer ?
#
loop_
_entity_poly.entity_id
_entity_poly.type
_entity_poly.pdbx_seq_one_letter_code
_entity_poly.pdbx_strand_id
1 'polypeptide(L)'
;MSARAPAFAAALRGRLKGEVREAEPLARYSTYRIGGPATVVLPAVAEDVGLALRLAHEEGIPWFALGLGSNILLPDGGLDALVIRLGKGLDRLRQEGDRWTVGAGMPAPLAARRTVAAGFAGLHIFVGVPGSVGGGVYMNAGCHGGDWSDVVESVTVVDASGRDTVRARSQVPFTYRRSGLEGEVI
;
A
#
# COMPACT_ATOMS: atom_id res chain seq x y z
N MET A 1 -7.77 21.25 -7.97
CA MET A 1 -6.34 21.64 -8.11
C MET A 1 -5.59 20.51 -8.82
N SER A 2 -4.45 20.75 -9.49
CA SER A 2 -3.66 19.65 -10.10
C SER A 2 -2.70 19.05 -9.07
N ALA A 3 -2.53 17.71 -9.09
CA ALA A 3 -1.56 17.03 -8.23
C ALA A 3 -0.11 17.40 -8.59
N ARG A 4 0.11 17.88 -9.82
CA ARG A 4 1.41 18.33 -10.33
C ARG A 4 1.74 19.78 -9.98
N ALA A 5 0.84 20.49 -9.29
CA ALA A 5 1.08 21.87 -8.88
C ALA A 5 2.19 21.93 -7.80
N PRO A 6 3.23 22.76 -7.95
CA PRO A 6 4.30 22.89 -6.95
C PRO A 6 3.77 23.30 -5.56
N ALA A 7 2.70 24.10 -5.51
CA ALA A 7 2.05 24.50 -4.27
C ALA A 7 1.47 23.30 -3.49
N PHE A 8 0.91 22.31 -4.19
CA PHE A 8 0.38 21.10 -3.56
C PHE A 8 1.51 20.24 -2.99
N ALA A 9 2.59 20.05 -3.75
CA ALA A 9 3.77 19.34 -3.27
C ALA A 9 4.42 20.03 -2.06
N ALA A 10 4.49 21.37 -2.05
CA ALA A 10 4.99 22.14 -0.91
C ALA A 10 4.09 21.97 0.34
N ALA A 11 2.77 21.99 0.16
CA ALA A 11 1.82 21.75 1.26
C ALA A 11 1.97 20.36 1.87
N LEU A 12 2.18 19.32 1.05
CA LEU A 12 2.49 17.97 1.52
C LEU A 12 3.78 17.95 2.36
N ARG A 13 4.88 18.54 1.85
CA ARG A 13 6.18 18.56 2.58
C ARG A 13 6.08 19.24 3.94
N GLY A 14 5.23 20.26 4.08
CA GLY A 14 5.02 20.95 5.35
C GLY A 14 4.25 20.13 6.40
N ARG A 15 3.59 19.04 6.00
CA ARG A 15 2.74 18.21 6.89
C ARG A 15 3.30 16.81 7.14
N LEU A 16 4.08 16.25 6.21
CA LEU A 16 4.53 14.86 6.23
C LEU A 16 5.93 14.71 6.83
N LYS A 17 6.18 13.58 7.49
CA LYS A 17 7.53 13.15 7.92
C LYS A 17 8.28 12.46 6.78
N GLY A 18 7.55 11.80 5.88
CA GLY A 18 8.06 11.15 4.69
C GLY A 18 8.52 12.12 3.59
N GLU A 19 8.96 11.55 2.47
CA GLU A 19 9.42 12.33 1.32
C GLU A 19 8.28 12.65 0.34
N VAL A 20 8.39 13.79 -0.34
CA VAL A 20 7.51 14.17 -1.46
C VAL A 20 8.37 14.45 -2.68
N ARG A 21 8.16 13.67 -3.75
CA ARG A 21 8.88 13.76 -5.01
C ARG A 21 7.96 14.26 -6.11
N GLU A 22 8.39 15.30 -6.81
CA GLU A 22 7.68 15.90 -7.93
C GLU A 22 8.20 15.33 -9.25
N ALA A 23 7.31 15.20 -10.24
CA ALA A 23 7.63 14.64 -11.56
C ALA A 23 8.39 13.29 -11.50
N GLU A 24 8.14 12.49 -10.47
CA GLU A 24 8.86 11.25 -10.23
C GLU A 24 8.39 10.18 -11.23
N PRO A 25 9.30 9.58 -12.02
CA PRO A 25 8.93 8.56 -13.00
C PRO A 25 8.42 7.28 -12.32
N LEU A 26 7.16 6.93 -12.55
CA LEU A 26 6.53 5.76 -11.94
C LEU A 26 7.13 4.42 -12.43
N ALA A 27 7.84 4.41 -13.55
CA ALA A 27 8.65 3.29 -14.03
C ALA A 27 9.65 2.77 -12.98
N ARG A 28 10.09 3.61 -12.03
CA ARG A 28 10.96 3.20 -10.92
C ARG A 28 10.27 2.27 -9.91
N TYR A 29 8.95 2.25 -9.94
CA TYR A 29 8.10 1.62 -8.93
C TYR A 29 7.23 0.49 -9.50
N SER A 30 7.28 0.23 -10.79
CA SER A 30 6.53 -0.85 -11.46
C SER A 30 7.46 -1.98 -11.88
N THR A 31 6.97 -3.22 -11.82
CA THR A 31 7.75 -4.39 -12.25
C THR A 31 8.00 -4.37 -13.75
N TYR A 32 7.06 -3.83 -14.53
CA TYR A 32 7.19 -3.64 -15.97
C TYR A 32 8.16 -2.52 -16.36
N ARG A 33 8.62 -1.69 -15.40
CA ARG A 33 9.49 -0.53 -15.65
C ARG A 33 8.91 0.48 -16.64
N ILE A 34 7.60 0.64 -16.60
CA ILE A 34 6.84 1.64 -17.36
C ILE A 34 6.11 2.58 -16.41
N GLY A 35 5.76 3.76 -16.89
CA GLY A 35 5.04 4.77 -16.13
C GLY A 35 5.77 6.11 -16.10
N GLY A 36 5.05 7.14 -16.51
CA GLY A 36 5.52 8.52 -16.57
C GLY A 36 5.52 9.24 -15.23
N PRO A 37 5.60 10.58 -15.24
CA PRO A 37 5.78 11.39 -14.04
C PRO A 37 4.51 11.49 -13.18
N ALA A 38 4.69 11.50 -11.86
CA ALA A 38 3.65 11.81 -10.88
C ALA A 38 4.21 12.56 -9.66
N THR A 39 3.32 13.13 -8.85
CA THR A 39 3.66 13.57 -7.49
C THR A 39 3.55 12.37 -6.56
N VAL A 40 4.68 11.94 -6.00
CA VAL A 40 4.78 10.72 -5.20
C VAL A 40 5.11 11.07 -3.75
N VAL A 41 4.32 10.57 -2.82
CA VAL A 41 4.61 10.54 -1.38
C VAL A 41 5.22 9.19 -1.04
N LEU A 42 6.31 9.23 -0.27
CA LEU A 42 6.96 8.08 0.37
C LEU A 42 6.78 8.22 1.88
N PRO A 43 5.70 7.64 2.46
CA PRO A 43 5.41 7.74 3.89
C PRO A 43 6.56 7.19 4.74
N ALA A 44 6.96 7.92 5.78
CA ALA A 44 7.90 7.40 6.78
C ALA A 44 7.16 6.62 7.90
N VAL A 45 5.89 6.99 8.15
CA VAL A 45 5.01 6.43 9.17
C VAL A 45 3.56 6.36 8.66
N ALA A 46 2.69 5.63 9.36
CA ALA A 46 1.30 5.42 8.92
C ALA A 46 0.49 6.72 8.90
N GLU A 47 0.78 7.64 9.83
CA GLU A 47 0.13 8.94 9.93
C GLU A 47 0.33 9.79 8.67
N ASP A 48 1.46 9.63 7.97
CA ASP A 48 1.72 10.35 6.71
C ASP A 48 0.68 9.97 5.64
N VAL A 49 0.19 8.72 5.63
CA VAL A 49 -0.83 8.26 4.67
C VAL A 49 -2.14 9.00 4.92
N GLY A 50 -2.58 9.08 6.18
CA GLY A 50 -3.79 9.81 6.55
C GLY A 50 -3.71 11.31 6.26
N LEU A 51 -2.56 11.93 6.55
CA LEU A 51 -2.34 13.35 6.24
C LEU A 51 -2.33 13.62 4.73
N ALA A 52 -1.71 12.74 3.94
CA ALA A 52 -1.65 12.85 2.48
C ALA A 52 -3.04 12.68 1.84
N LEU A 53 -3.80 11.67 2.26
CA LEU A 53 -5.16 11.42 1.79
C LEU A 53 -6.09 12.58 2.11
N ARG A 54 -6.03 13.09 3.35
CA ARG A 54 -6.85 14.22 3.80
C ARG A 54 -6.59 15.47 2.98
N LEU A 55 -5.32 15.82 2.76
CA LEU A 55 -4.99 16.98 1.93
C LEU A 55 -5.45 16.80 0.48
N ALA A 56 -5.27 15.59 -0.09
CA ALA A 56 -5.76 15.31 -1.44
C ALA A 56 -7.29 15.44 -1.52
N HIS A 57 -8.01 14.96 -0.50
CA HIS A 57 -9.46 15.08 -0.39
C HIS A 57 -9.93 16.54 -0.28
N GLU A 58 -9.30 17.33 0.60
CA GLU A 58 -9.58 18.76 0.78
C GLU A 58 -9.41 19.57 -0.53
N GLU A 59 -8.40 19.22 -1.32
CA GLU A 59 -8.06 19.92 -2.58
C GLU A 59 -8.74 19.34 -3.84
N GLY A 60 -9.57 18.29 -3.67
CA GLY A 60 -10.22 17.57 -4.76
C GLY A 60 -9.24 16.89 -5.72
N ILE A 61 -8.07 16.47 -5.22
CA ILE A 61 -7.03 15.79 -5.97
C ILE A 61 -7.24 14.27 -5.91
N PRO A 62 -7.34 13.58 -7.07
CA PRO A 62 -7.36 12.12 -7.10
C PRO A 62 -6.10 11.54 -6.49
N TRP A 63 -6.20 10.37 -5.86
CA TRP A 63 -5.05 9.67 -5.29
C TRP A 63 -4.98 8.22 -5.77
N PHE A 64 -3.80 7.64 -5.63
CA PHE A 64 -3.51 6.26 -6.00
C PHE A 64 -2.49 5.65 -5.04
N ALA A 65 -2.90 4.63 -4.29
CA ALA A 65 -1.99 3.86 -3.46
C ALA A 65 -1.23 2.84 -4.29
N LEU A 66 0.09 2.80 -4.12
CA LEU A 66 0.99 1.96 -4.90
C LEU A 66 1.84 1.10 -3.95
N GLY A 67 1.65 -0.23 -4.03
CA GLY A 67 2.44 -1.24 -3.31
C GLY A 67 3.82 -1.44 -3.94
N LEU A 68 4.21 -2.65 -4.40
CA LEU A 68 5.43 -2.85 -5.21
C LEU A 68 5.23 -2.72 -6.73
N GLY A 69 4.00 -2.45 -7.20
CA GLY A 69 3.71 -2.27 -8.63
C GLY A 69 3.89 -3.54 -9.48
N SER A 70 3.63 -4.73 -8.92
CA SER A 70 3.76 -6.02 -9.61
C SER A 70 2.56 -6.40 -10.47
N ASN A 71 1.43 -5.70 -10.34
CA ASN A 71 0.18 -6.02 -11.03
C ASN A 71 -0.50 -4.79 -11.66
N ILE A 72 0.30 -3.81 -12.12
CA ILE A 72 -0.23 -2.52 -12.59
C ILE A 72 0.55 -2.05 -13.82
N LEU A 73 -0.18 -1.62 -14.86
CA LEU A 73 0.34 -0.97 -16.06
C LEU A 73 0.16 0.54 -15.91
N LEU A 74 1.26 1.28 -15.78
CA LEU A 74 1.23 2.73 -15.55
C LEU A 74 1.48 3.48 -16.87
N PRO A 75 0.69 4.52 -17.19
CA PRO A 75 0.78 5.21 -18.47
C PRO A 75 2.07 6.03 -18.60
N ASP A 76 2.64 6.12 -19.79
CA ASP A 76 3.86 6.91 -20.07
C ASP A 76 3.66 8.42 -19.91
N GLY A 77 2.42 8.91 -20.05
CA GLY A 77 2.05 10.29 -19.72
C GLY A 77 2.04 10.60 -18.23
N GLY A 78 2.21 9.57 -17.38
CA GLY A 78 2.17 9.68 -15.93
C GLY A 78 0.77 9.87 -15.38
N LEU A 79 0.68 10.26 -14.10
CA LEU A 79 -0.59 10.50 -13.42
C LEU A 79 -0.69 11.96 -12.98
N ASP A 80 -1.85 12.58 -13.17
CA ASP A 80 -2.24 13.80 -12.45
C ASP A 80 -3.07 13.42 -11.23
N ALA A 81 -2.41 12.68 -10.34
CA ALA A 81 -2.96 12.18 -9.08
C ALA A 81 -1.82 12.13 -8.06
N LEU A 82 -2.17 12.21 -6.78
CA LEU A 82 -1.24 11.96 -5.69
C LEU A 82 -0.97 10.45 -5.60
N VAL A 83 0.26 10.03 -5.83
CA VAL A 83 0.66 8.64 -5.66
C VAL A 83 1.23 8.42 -4.26
N ILE A 84 0.64 7.52 -3.49
CA ILE A 84 1.12 7.16 -2.14
C ILE A 84 1.83 5.82 -2.25
N ARG A 85 3.17 5.83 -2.22
CA ARG A 85 3.98 4.62 -2.39
C ARG A 85 4.25 3.96 -1.03
N LEU A 86 3.56 2.86 -0.76
CA LEU A 86 3.73 2.07 0.46
C LEU A 86 4.98 1.19 0.34
N GLY A 87 5.94 1.38 1.26
CA GLY A 87 7.22 0.68 1.23
C GLY A 87 7.98 0.83 2.52
N LYS A 88 9.28 1.19 2.43
CA LYS A 88 10.14 1.44 3.59
C LYS A 88 9.49 2.45 4.55
N GLY A 89 9.47 2.13 5.84
CA GLY A 89 8.76 2.90 6.87
C GLY A 89 7.43 2.27 7.28
N LEU A 90 6.75 1.64 6.31
CA LEU A 90 5.53 0.86 6.48
C LEU A 90 5.75 -0.64 6.25
N ASP A 91 6.99 -1.11 6.39
CA ASP A 91 7.43 -2.48 6.15
C ASP A 91 7.86 -3.20 7.44
N ARG A 92 7.35 -2.74 8.59
CA ARG A 92 7.64 -3.36 9.89
C ARG A 92 6.97 -4.73 10.00
N LEU A 93 7.64 -5.64 10.69
CA LEU A 93 7.13 -6.96 11.02
C LEU A 93 7.32 -7.17 12.53
N ARG A 94 6.22 -7.40 13.24
CA ARG A 94 6.21 -7.65 14.69
C ARG A 94 5.48 -8.96 15.00
N GLN A 95 5.99 -9.67 15.99
CA GLN A 95 5.39 -10.89 16.51
C GLN A 95 4.94 -10.64 17.95
N GLU A 96 3.72 -11.05 18.26
CA GLU A 96 3.15 -11.03 19.61
C GLU A 96 2.50 -12.40 19.87
N GLY A 97 3.21 -13.26 20.59
CA GLY A 97 2.80 -14.66 20.76
C GLY A 97 2.78 -15.41 19.42
N ASP A 98 1.59 -15.87 19.03
CA ASP A 98 1.34 -16.56 17.78
C ASP A 98 0.82 -15.66 16.64
N ARG A 99 0.67 -14.35 16.91
CA ARG A 99 0.18 -13.37 15.94
C ARG A 99 1.31 -12.54 15.35
N TRP A 100 1.11 -12.14 14.10
CA TRP A 100 2.04 -11.28 13.36
C TRP A 100 1.32 -10.02 12.88
N THR A 101 1.88 -8.86 13.21
CA THR A 101 1.53 -7.60 12.57
C THR A 101 2.51 -7.32 11.44
N VAL A 102 2.01 -7.25 10.21
CA VAL A 102 2.81 -7.04 9.00
C VAL A 102 2.43 -5.71 8.36
N GLY A 103 3.39 -4.81 8.22
CA GLY A 103 3.18 -3.52 7.58
C GLY A 103 2.87 -3.66 6.09
N ALA A 104 1.96 -2.83 5.58
CA ALA A 104 1.47 -2.88 4.22
C ALA A 104 2.56 -2.75 3.14
N GLY A 105 3.66 -2.06 3.44
CA GLY A 105 4.82 -1.91 2.55
C GLY A 105 5.78 -3.10 2.52
N MET A 106 5.63 -4.10 3.40
CA MET A 106 6.50 -5.27 3.47
C MET A 106 6.32 -6.13 2.20
N PRO A 107 7.40 -6.54 1.51
CA PRO A 107 7.29 -7.51 0.43
C PRO A 107 6.72 -8.85 0.94
N ALA A 108 5.67 -9.37 0.30
CA ALA A 108 5.02 -10.62 0.71
C ALA A 108 5.99 -11.82 0.77
N PRO A 109 6.94 -12.01 -0.19
CA PRO A 109 7.95 -13.05 -0.10
C PRO A 109 8.85 -12.94 1.12
N LEU A 110 9.14 -11.70 1.56
CA LEU A 110 9.99 -11.45 2.73
C LEU A 110 9.23 -11.75 4.02
N ALA A 111 7.94 -11.38 4.10
CA ALA A 111 7.06 -11.75 5.21
C ALA A 111 6.97 -13.27 5.36
N ALA A 112 6.73 -13.97 4.25
CA ALA A 112 6.67 -15.44 4.19
C ALA A 112 7.95 -16.08 4.74
N ARG A 113 9.12 -15.64 4.25
CA ARG A 113 10.42 -16.19 4.71
C ARG A 113 10.67 -15.95 6.19
N ARG A 114 10.38 -14.73 6.69
CA ARG A 114 10.63 -14.37 8.09
C ARG A 114 9.72 -15.12 9.07
N THR A 115 8.44 -15.26 8.73
CA THR A 115 7.47 -15.99 9.57
C THR A 115 7.78 -17.49 9.60
N VAL A 116 8.11 -18.09 8.44
CA VAL A 116 8.54 -19.49 8.36
C VAL A 116 9.83 -19.75 9.16
N ALA A 117 10.81 -18.85 9.07
CA ALA A 117 12.05 -18.97 9.85
C ALA A 117 11.81 -18.92 11.37
N ALA A 118 10.70 -18.30 11.81
CA ALA A 118 10.26 -18.29 13.19
C ALA A 118 9.34 -19.47 13.57
N GLY A 119 9.15 -20.44 12.66
CA GLY A 119 8.35 -21.65 12.90
C GLY A 119 6.86 -21.51 12.59
N PHE A 120 6.43 -20.45 11.90
CA PHE A 120 5.02 -20.19 11.62
C PHE A 120 4.60 -20.66 10.21
N ALA A 121 3.44 -21.31 10.15
CA ALA A 121 2.72 -21.58 8.91
C ALA A 121 1.80 -20.39 8.54
N GLY A 122 1.06 -20.52 7.43
CA GLY A 122 0.20 -19.46 6.90
C GLY A 122 0.85 -18.70 5.72
N LEU A 123 1.77 -17.78 5.99
CA LEU A 123 2.32 -16.91 4.93
C LEU A 123 3.25 -17.59 3.92
N HIS A 124 3.70 -18.81 4.19
CA HIS A 124 4.59 -19.59 3.31
C HIS A 124 4.07 -19.71 1.86
N ILE A 125 2.74 -19.74 1.66
CA ILE A 125 2.12 -19.81 0.32
C ILE A 125 2.40 -18.58 -0.55
N PHE A 126 2.83 -17.46 0.04
CA PHE A 126 3.13 -16.22 -0.69
C PHE A 126 4.62 -16.05 -0.99
N VAL A 127 5.47 -17.04 -0.72
CA VAL A 127 6.94 -16.94 -0.90
C VAL A 127 7.35 -16.61 -2.35
N GLY A 128 6.53 -16.99 -3.33
CA GLY A 128 6.75 -16.70 -4.75
C GLY A 128 5.89 -15.55 -5.31
N VAL A 129 5.02 -14.93 -4.52
CA VAL A 129 4.06 -13.94 -5.02
C VAL A 129 4.71 -12.54 -4.98
N PRO A 130 4.98 -11.90 -6.14
CA PRO A 130 5.59 -10.58 -6.16
C PRO A 130 4.57 -9.53 -5.69
N GLY A 131 4.99 -8.64 -4.80
CA GLY A 131 4.10 -7.61 -4.27
C GLY A 131 4.41 -7.26 -2.83
N SER A 132 3.79 -6.19 -2.37
CA SER A 132 3.73 -5.82 -0.96
C SER A 132 2.55 -6.53 -0.28
N VAL A 133 2.57 -6.67 1.05
CA VAL A 133 1.46 -7.20 1.84
C VAL A 133 0.17 -6.40 1.61
N GLY A 134 0.21 -5.07 1.63
CA GLY A 134 -0.96 -4.23 1.42
C GLY A 134 -1.64 -4.48 0.08
N GLY A 135 -0.87 -4.43 -1.02
CA GLY A 135 -1.37 -4.82 -2.36
C GLY A 135 -1.84 -6.27 -2.46
N GLY A 136 -1.21 -7.19 -1.73
CA GLY A 136 -1.64 -8.58 -1.63
C GLY A 136 -3.02 -8.71 -0.99
N VAL A 137 -3.21 -8.08 0.16
CA VAL A 137 -4.50 -8.02 0.87
C VAL A 137 -5.55 -7.32 0.00
N TYR A 138 -5.23 -6.16 -0.58
CA TYR A 138 -6.14 -5.41 -1.46
C TYR A 138 -6.71 -6.29 -2.59
N MET A 139 -5.83 -7.06 -3.23
CA MET A 139 -6.17 -7.91 -4.36
C MET A 139 -6.71 -9.28 -3.96
N ASN A 140 -6.80 -9.62 -2.67
CA ASN A 140 -6.90 -11.00 -2.22
C ASN A 140 -5.97 -11.95 -3.03
N ALA A 141 -4.69 -11.57 -3.09
CA ALA A 141 -3.67 -12.35 -3.78
C ALA A 141 -3.56 -13.75 -3.17
N GLY A 142 -3.15 -14.71 -3.99
CA GLY A 142 -3.39 -16.12 -3.71
C GLY A 142 -2.62 -17.00 -4.67
N CYS A 143 -2.08 -18.08 -4.12
CA CYS A 143 -1.17 -19.00 -4.76
C CYS A 143 -1.24 -20.33 -4.00
N HIS A 144 -0.91 -21.44 -4.66
CA HIS A 144 -0.85 -22.76 -4.04
C HIS A 144 -2.14 -23.18 -3.29
N GLY A 145 -3.31 -22.76 -3.77
CA GLY A 145 -4.60 -23.17 -3.21
C GLY A 145 -5.12 -22.35 -2.03
N GLY A 146 -4.41 -21.30 -1.61
CA GLY A 146 -4.88 -20.35 -0.60
C GLY A 146 -4.71 -18.88 -1.02
N ASP A 147 -5.29 -17.97 -0.25
CA ASP A 147 -5.22 -16.53 -0.44
C ASP A 147 -5.12 -15.74 0.87
N TRP A 148 -5.01 -14.42 0.79
CA TRP A 148 -4.85 -13.57 1.98
C TRP A 148 -6.03 -13.70 2.95
N SER A 149 -7.22 -14.03 2.44
CA SER A 149 -8.41 -14.19 3.24
C SER A 149 -8.36 -15.38 4.19
N ASP A 150 -7.46 -16.35 3.94
CA ASP A 150 -7.23 -17.53 4.80
C ASP A 150 -6.34 -17.23 6.02
N VAL A 151 -5.54 -16.15 5.96
CA VAL A 151 -4.49 -15.85 6.97
C VAL A 151 -4.69 -14.52 7.70
N VAL A 152 -5.46 -13.60 7.12
CA VAL A 152 -5.72 -12.28 7.72
C VAL A 152 -6.71 -12.45 8.87
N GLU A 153 -6.33 -11.91 10.03
CA GLU A 153 -7.24 -11.75 11.17
C GLU A 153 -7.93 -10.38 11.18
N SER A 154 -7.16 -9.33 10.90
CA SER A 154 -7.65 -7.95 10.84
C SER A 154 -6.78 -7.11 9.93
N VAL A 155 -7.35 -6.03 9.38
CA VAL A 155 -6.65 -5.05 8.55
C VAL A 155 -6.87 -3.65 9.12
N THR A 156 -5.82 -2.84 9.17
CA THR A 156 -5.99 -1.39 9.35
C THR A 156 -6.17 -0.80 7.97
N VAL A 157 -7.14 0.09 7.81
CA VAL A 157 -7.39 0.81 6.55
C VAL A 157 -7.58 2.29 6.82
N VAL A 158 -7.12 3.12 5.90
CA VAL A 158 -7.26 4.58 5.95
C VAL A 158 -8.21 5.02 4.83
N ASP A 159 -9.28 5.71 5.21
CA ASP A 159 -10.26 6.25 4.27
C ASP A 159 -9.76 7.52 3.56
N ALA A 160 -10.49 7.98 2.54
CA ALA A 160 -10.14 9.19 1.80
C ALA A 160 -10.10 10.47 2.67
N SER A 161 -10.77 10.50 3.82
CA SER A 161 -10.70 11.61 4.78
C SER A 161 -9.44 11.55 5.67
N GLY A 162 -8.64 10.49 5.52
CA GLY A 162 -7.43 10.27 6.28
C GLY A 162 -7.69 9.77 7.70
N ARG A 163 -8.81 9.08 7.94
CA ARG A 163 -9.11 8.38 9.19
C ARG A 163 -8.81 6.90 9.04
N ASP A 164 -8.15 6.34 10.04
CA ASP A 164 -7.85 4.92 10.12
C ASP A 164 -8.94 4.16 10.89
N THR A 165 -9.22 2.95 10.45
CA THR A 165 -10.10 2.00 11.15
C THR A 165 -9.51 0.60 11.07
N VAL A 166 -9.70 -0.17 12.15
CA VAL A 166 -9.36 -1.59 12.15
C VAL A 166 -10.60 -2.39 11.81
N ARG A 167 -10.50 -3.24 10.78
CA ARG A 167 -11.54 -4.17 10.36
C ARG A 167 -11.12 -5.59 10.67
N ALA A 168 -11.93 -6.31 11.42
CA ALA A 168 -11.78 -7.74 11.55
C ALA A 168 -11.98 -8.41 10.19
N ARG A 169 -11.39 -9.59 9.99
CA ARG A 169 -11.50 -10.39 8.77
C ARG A 169 -12.95 -10.62 8.34
N SER A 170 -13.85 -10.83 9.30
CA SER A 170 -15.29 -11.03 9.03
C SER A 170 -15.98 -9.80 8.42
N GLN A 171 -15.40 -8.61 8.57
CA GLN A 171 -15.91 -7.35 8.03
C GLN A 171 -15.34 -7.04 6.65
N VAL A 172 -14.36 -7.81 6.17
CA VAL A 172 -13.76 -7.63 4.84
C VAL A 172 -14.39 -8.67 3.89
N PRO A 173 -15.19 -8.26 2.90
CA PRO A 173 -15.92 -9.16 2.02
C PRO A 173 -15.01 -9.71 0.91
N PHE A 174 -13.96 -10.42 1.32
CA PHE A 174 -13.04 -11.09 0.43
C PHE A 174 -13.77 -12.03 -0.52
N THR A 175 -13.43 -11.94 -1.80
CA THR A 175 -13.84 -12.88 -2.85
C THR A 175 -12.63 -13.16 -3.74
N TYR A 176 -12.77 -14.05 -4.72
CA TYR A 176 -11.66 -14.39 -5.60
C TYR A 176 -11.08 -13.14 -6.27
N ARG A 177 -9.83 -12.82 -5.95
CA ARG A 177 -9.08 -11.66 -6.45
C ARG A 177 -9.66 -10.28 -6.09
N ARG A 178 -10.39 -10.17 -4.97
CA ARG A 178 -10.99 -8.90 -4.50
C ARG A 178 -11.15 -8.89 -2.98
N SER A 179 -10.95 -7.72 -2.36
CA SER A 179 -11.09 -7.53 -0.90
C SER A 179 -12.34 -6.75 -0.46
N GLY A 180 -12.94 -5.93 -1.34
CA GLY A 180 -14.00 -5.00 -0.93
C GLY A 180 -13.49 -3.76 -0.20
N LEU A 181 -12.19 -3.47 -0.31
CA LEU A 181 -11.52 -2.31 0.31
C LEU A 181 -11.30 -1.18 -0.70
N GLU A 182 -12.12 -1.12 -1.75
CA GLU A 182 -12.02 -0.06 -2.77
C GLU A 182 -12.20 1.33 -2.14
N GLY A 183 -11.33 2.27 -2.53
CA GLY A 183 -11.35 3.63 -1.99
C GLY A 183 -10.65 3.79 -0.64
N GLU A 184 -9.93 2.77 -0.17
CA GLU A 184 -9.15 2.81 1.06
C GLU A 184 -7.70 2.38 0.83
N VAL A 185 -6.83 2.78 1.74
CA VAL A 185 -5.41 2.37 1.77
C VAL A 185 -5.20 1.44 2.95
N ILE A 186 -4.67 0.24 2.69
CA ILE A 186 -4.26 -0.73 3.73
C ILE A 186 -2.90 -0.34 4.30
#